data_AF-A0A0F7CNW5-F1
#
_entry.id   AF-A0A0F7CNW5-F1
#
_cell.length_a   1.000
_cell.length_b   1.000
_cell.length_c   1.000
_cell.angle_alpha   90.00
_cell.angle_beta   90.00
_cell.angle_gamma   90.00
#
_symmetry.space_group_name_H-M   'P 1'
#
loop_
_entity.id
_entity.type
_entity.pdbx_description
1 polymer ?
#
loop_
_entity_poly.entity_id
_entity_poly.type
_entity_poly.pdbx_seq_one_letter_code
_entity_poly.pdbx_strand_id
1 'polypeptide(L)'
;MDALVEKSNATGKGWWSAYSKSMEHRVIDLAELESSATAHRSFQWLYVPGLLQTPDYMRSLFTRTDPAASAEAIDEYANFRLLRQQTLFEEPLPTYHAVIHEAAFHMKFVSREVMQGQLEYLVQLAQFANITIQVLPFSADAHPATPGAPFSVLDAGVPELSTVYVEHPVDSVFLGDRPYIEQFATDFSRLSTVSLAPLDPSGLLGEGSLGLVQHLLYLMKEGRNAAP
;
A
#
# COMPACT_ATOMS: atom_id res chain seq x y z
N MET A 1 28.96 16.18 -3.28
CA MET A 1 28.08 17.01 -2.43
C MET A 1 27.28 17.95 -3.33
N ASP A 2 26.46 17.45 -4.27
CA ASP A 2 25.71 18.33 -5.19
C ASP A 2 24.34 17.79 -5.64
N ALA A 3 23.87 16.66 -5.10
CA ALA A 3 22.53 16.12 -5.40
C ALA A 3 21.60 16.09 -4.17
N LEU A 4 22.08 16.58 -3.02
CA LEU A 4 21.33 16.64 -1.74
C LEU A 4 20.98 18.08 -1.33
N VAL A 5 21.32 19.08 -2.14
CA VAL A 5 21.07 20.51 -1.88
C VAL A 5 19.77 21.00 -2.54
N GLU A 6 19.10 20.19 -3.36
CA GLU A 6 17.86 20.59 -4.05
C GLU A 6 16.59 20.06 -3.37
N LYS A 7 16.64 19.83 -2.06
CA LYS A 7 15.46 19.50 -1.21
C LYS A 7 15.35 20.52 -0.07
N SER A 8 15.35 21.82 -0.39
CA SER A 8 14.94 22.90 0.52
C SER A 8 14.77 24.21 -0.24
N ASN A 9 13.67 24.35 -0.98
CA ASN A 9 13.13 25.67 -1.28
C ASN A 9 11.66 25.68 -0.88
N ALA A 10 11.43 26.32 0.28
CA ALA A 10 10.15 26.62 0.89
C ALA A 10 9.20 27.36 -0.07
N THR A 11 8.46 26.59 -0.87
CA THR A 11 7.35 27.06 -1.72
C THR A 11 6.10 26.19 -1.63
N GLY A 12 6.03 25.24 -0.69
CA GLY A 12 4.88 24.32 -0.60
C GLY A 12 4.77 23.36 -1.80
N LYS A 13 5.89 23.09 -2.51
CA LYS A 13 5.93 22.22 -3.68
C LYS A 13 6.96 21.12 -3.46
N GLY A 14 6.51 19.97 -2.96
CA GLY A 14 7.34 18.77 -2.87
C GLY A 14 7.63 18.13 -4.23
N TRP A 15 8.33 16.99 -4.22
CA TRP A 15 8.73 16.26 -5.43
C TRP A 15 7.53 15.87 -6.31
N TRP A 16 6.36 15.67 -5.70
CA TRP A 16 5.11 15.35 -6.39
C TRP A 16 4.68 16.44 -7.37
N SER A 17 5.01 17.71 -7.11
CA SER A 17 4.61 18.84 -7.97
C SER A 17 5.14 18.73 -9.41
N ALA A 18 6.27 18.03 -9.61
CA ALA A 18 6.83 17.75 -10.93
C ALA A 18 5.89 16.90 -11.81
N TYR A 19 5.01 16.11 -11.19
CA TYR A 19 4.07 15.19 -11.84
C TYR A 19 2.67 15.78 -12.02
N SER A 20 2.43 17.02 -11.58
CA SER A 20 1.10 17.67 -11.61
C SER A 20 0.45 17.79 -12.99
N LYS A 21 1.25 17.68 -14.07
CA LYS A 21 0.75 17.72 -15.46
C LYS A 21 0.46 16.33 -16.05
N SER A 22 1.08 15.28 -15.52
CA SER A 22 1.01 13.91 -16.04
C SER A 22 0.20 12.97 -15.16
N MET A 23 -0.03 13.34 -13.89
CA MET A 23 -0.81 12.55 -12.94
C MET A 23 -2.09 13.29 -12.52
N GLU A 24 -3.11 12.51 -12.15
CA GLU A 24 -4.35 13.05 -11.62
C GLU A 24 -4.11 13.77 -10.28
N HIS A 25 -4.82 14.88 -10.03
CA HIS A 25 -4.63 15.67 -8.81
C HIS A 25 -4.77 14.83 -7.52
N ARG A 26 -5.73 13.90 -7.46
CA ARG A 26 -5.92 13.04 -6.28
C ARG A 26 -4.69 12.20 -5.91
N VAL A 27 -3.91 11.74 -6.90
CA VAL A 27 -2.70 10.96 -6.59
C VAL A 27 -1.54 11.87 -6.19
N ILE A 28 -1.55 13.13 -6.63
CA ILE A 28 -0.63 14.17 -6.17
C ILE A 28 -0.92 14.52 -4.71
N ASP A 29 -2.19 14.75 -4.36
CA ASP A 29 -2.63 15.04 -2.99
C ASP A 29 -2.28 13.88 -2.04
N LEU A 30 -2.51 12.64 -2.48
CA LEU A 30 -2.12 11.46 -1.70
C LEU A 30 -0.60 11.39 -1.49
N ALA A 31 0.21 11.69 -2.51
CA ALA A 31 1.66 11.68 -2.38
C ALA A 31 2.17 12.75 -1.40
N GLU A 32 1.53 13.92 -1.36
CA GLU A 32 1.81 14.97 -0.37
C GLU A 32 1.50 14.52 1.07
N LEU A 33 0.32 13.91 1.26
CA LEU A 33 -0.08 13.37 2.57
C LEU A 33 0.85 12.24 3.02
N GLU A 34 1.17 11.29 2.14
CA GLU A 34 2.11 10.19 2.42
C GLU A 34 3.51 10.70 2.76
N SER A 35 3.98 11.78 2.12
CA SER A 35 5.29 12.37 2.38
C SER A 35 5.37 13.14 3.70
N SER A 36 4.24 13.50 4.31
CA SER A 36 4.18 14.26 5.57
C SER A 36 3.64 13.45 6.75
N ALA A 37 3.17 12.23 6.50
CA ALA A 37 2.65 11.33 7.51
C ALA A 37 3.75 10.81 8.45
N THR A 38 3.47 10.78 9.74
CA THR A 38 4.31 10.16 10.77
C THR A 38 3.86 8.73 11.07
N ALA A 39 2.59 8.42 10.80
CA ALA A 39 2.08 7.06 10.78
C ALA A 39 1.09 6.88 9.61
N HIS A 40 1.11 5.70 9.01
CA HIS A 40 0.23 5.34 7.90
C HIS A 40 -0.33 3.94 8.13
N ARG A 41 -1.65 3.87 8.26
CA ARG A 41 -2.41 2.62 8.36
C ARG A 41 -3.18 2.42 7.07
N SER A 42 -2.99 1.29 6.38
CA SER A 42 -3.58 1.05 5.06
C SER A 42 -4.32 -0.28 5.02
N PHE A 43 -5.56 -0.25 4.53
CA PHE A 43 -6.36 -1.45 4.32
C PHE A 43 -6.73 -1.62 2.85
N GLN A 44 -6.51 -2.82 2.31
CA GLN A 44 -6.82 -3.16 0.92
C GLN A 44 -7.55 -4.49 0.78
N TRP A 45 -8.60 -4.51 -0.04
CA TRP A 45 -9.36 -5.73 -0.34
C TRP A 45 -8.80 -6.55 -1.50
N LEU A 46 -8.52 -5.87 -2.63
CA LEU A 46 -8.28 -6.53 -3.92
C LEU A 46 -6.90 -6.23 -4.51
N TYR A 47 -6.15 -5.31 -3.92
CA TYR A 47 -4.83 -4.91 -4.39
C TYR A 47 -3.80 -5.00 -3.26
N VAL A 48 -2.54 -5.19 -3.61
CA VAL A 48 -1.45 -4.89 -2.69
C VAL A 48 -1.38 -3.35 -2.50
N PRO A 49 -1.24 -2.81 -1.28
CA PRO A 49 -1.14 -1.37 -1.05
C PRO A 49 -0.05 -0.73 -1.91
N GLY A 50 -0.32 0.45 -2.48
CA GLY A 50 0.55 1.10 -3.47
C GLY A 50 2.01 1.25 -3.02
N LEU A 51 2.23 1.58 -1.74
CA LEU A 51 3.57 1.74 -1.16
C LEU A 51 4.33 0.42 -0.94
N LEU A 52 3.65 -0.73 -1.07
CA LEU A 52 4.25 -2.05 -0.96
C LEU A 52 4.40 -2.75 -2.32
N GLN A 53 4.03 -2.10 -3.42
CA GLN A 53 4.08 -2.71 -4.75
C GLN A 53 5.51 -2.77 -5.31
N THR A 54 5.78 -3.76 -6.16
CA THR A 54 6.99 -3.81 -6.98
C THR A 54 6.81 -3.01 -8.28
N PRO A 55 7.90 -2.56 -8.93
CA PRO A 55 7.81 -1.89 -10.23
C PRO A 55 7.03 -2.71 -11.26
N ASP A 56 7.24 -4.02 -11.32
CA ASP A 56 6.57 -4.91 -12.28
C ASP A 56 5.06 -5.02 -12.00
N TYR A 57 4.67 -5.01 -10.73
CA TYR A 57 3.26 -4.95 -10.32
C TYR A 57 2.62 -3.63 -10.77
N MET A 58 3.30 -2.50 -10.52
CA MET A 58 2.83 -1.16 -10.89
C MET A 58 2.65 -1.03 -12.41
N ARG A 59 3.65 -1.44 -13.19
CA ARG A 59 3.58 -1.43 -14.66
C ARG A 59 2.45 -2.32 -15.18
N SER A 60 2.32 -3.53 -14.64
CA SER A 60 1.28 -4.49 -15.04
C SER A 60 -0.12 -3.94 -14.81
N LEU A 61 -0.38 -3.26 -13.68
CA LEU A 61 -1.67 -2.62 -13.43
C LEU A 61 -1.96 -1.47 -14.40
N PHE A 62 -0.96 -0.63 -14.67
CA PHE A 62 -1.12 0.53 -15.53
C PHE A 62 -1.40 0.11 -16.98
N THR A 63 -0.61 -0.83 -17.54
CA THR A 63 -0.81 -1.37 -18.89
C THR A 63 -2.19 -2.00 -19.07
N ARG A 64 -2.79 -2.57 -18.02
CA ARG A 64 -4.14 -3.13 -18.12
C ARG A 64 -5.25 -2.11 -17.99
N THR A 65 -4.99 -1.03 -17.26
CA THR A 65 -5.93 0.09 -17.12
C THR A 65 -5.97 0.92 -18.39
N ASP A 66 -4.80 1.16 -19.00
CA ASP A 66 -4.66 1.83 -20.28
C ASP A 66 -3.79 0.99 -21.24
N PRO A 67 -4.42 0.09 -22.04
CA PRO A 67 -3.70 -0.72 -23.03
C PRO A 67 -3.06 0.09 -24.17
N ALA A 68 -3.42 1.37 -24.32
CA ALA A 68 -2.88 2.25 -25.36
C ALA A 68 -1.74 3.14 -24.86
N ALA A 69 -1.42 3.09 -23.56
CA ALA A 69 -0.33 3.87 -22.97
C ALA A 69 1.02 3.53 -23.63
N SER A 70 1.84 4.57 -23.85
CA SER A 70 3.21 4.38 -24.34
C SER A 70 4.11 3.79 -23.25
N ALA A 71 5.25 3.23 -23.65
CA ALA A 71 6.25 2.73 -22.71
C ALA A 71 6.75 3.83 -21.76
N GLU A 72 6.92 5.05 -22.27
CA GLU A 72 7.35 6.21 -21.50
C GLU A 72 6.30 6.61 -20.45
N ALA A 73 5.00 6.55 -20.80
CA ALA A 73 3.93 6.82 -19.84
C ALA A 73 3.85 5.75 -18.74
N ILE A 74 4.04 4.48 -19.10
CA ILE A 74 4.11 3.36 -18.14
C ILE A 74 5.28 3.56 -17.17
N ASP A 75 6.46 3.94 -17.67
CA ASP A 75 7.64 4.17 -16.85
C ASP A 75 7.52 5.44 -16.00
N GLU A 76 6.94 6.52 -16.52
CA GLU A 76 6.66 7.74 -15.74
C GLU A 76 5.72 7.43 -14.56
N TYR A 77 4.67 6.64 -14.80
CA TYR A 77 3.75 6.18 -13.76
C TYR A 77 4.44 5.31 -12.70
N ALA A 78 5.26 4.34 -13.13
CA ALA A 78 6.01 3.48 -12.22
C ALA A 78 7.00 4.31 -11.38
N ASN A 79 7.71 5.26 -12.00
CA ASN A 79 8.65 6.15 -11.31
C ASN A 79 7.95 7.02 -10.27
N PHE A 80 6.78 7.59 -10.59
CA PHE A 80 5.97 8.35 -9.63
C PHE A 80 5.63 7.51 -8.40
N ARG A 81 5.16 6.27 -8.59
CA ARG A 81 4.83 5.37 -7.49
C ARG A 81 6.05 4.93 -6.67
N LEU A 82 7.20 4.75 -7.31
CA LEU A 82 8.45 4.44 -6.61
C LEU A 82 8.91 5.59 -5.72
N LEU A 83 8.80 6.84 -6.19
CA LEU A 83 9.08 8.02 -5.36
C LEU A 83 8.14 8.11 -4.15
N ARG A 84 6.87 7.73 -4.29
CA ARG A 84 5.95 7.61 -3.15
C ARG A 84 6.44 6.56 -2.15
N GLN A 85 6.83 5.37 -2.62
CA GLN A 85 7.32 4.30 -1.76
C GLN A 85 8.58 4.69 -0.97
N GLN A 86 9.42 5.58 -1.50
CA GLN A 86 10.62 6.06 -0.80
C GLN A 86 10.32 6.74 0.53
N THR A 87 9.12 7.31 0.73
CA THR A 87 8.74 7.97 1.99
C THR A 87 8.78 7.02 3.19
N LEU A 88 8.62 5.70 2.98
CA LEU A 88 8.72 4.69 4.03
C LEU A 88 10.15 4.51 4.58
N PHE A 89 11.15 5.05 3.89
CA PHE A 89 12.57 4.88 4.19
C PHE A 89 13.30 6.21 4.41
N GLU A 90 12.60 7.35 4.36
CA GLU A 90 13.17 8.66 4.66
C GLU A 90 13.04 8.99 6.16
N GLU A 91 14.12 9.51 6.76
CA GLU A 91 14.11 9.88 8.18
C GLU A 91 13.40 11.22 8.42
N PRO A 92 12.59 11.38 9.50
CA PRO A 92 12.28 10.37 10.50
C PRO A 92 11.37 9.26 9.94
N LEU A 93 11.75 7.99 10.17
CA LEU A 93 11.00 6.85 9.62
C LEU A 93 9.53 6.85 10.07
N PRO A 94 8.56 6.89 9.14
CA PRO A 94 7.15 6.79 9.50
C PRO A 94 6.81 5.34 9.89
N THR A 95 5.89 5.18 10.83
CA THR A 95 5.31 3.85 11.09
C THR A 95 4.32 3.51 9.99
N TYR A 96 4.43 2.33 9.40
CA TYR A 96 3.55 1.87 8.33
C TYR A 96 2.94 0.52 8.69
N HIS A 97 1.61 0.44 8.71
CA HIS A 97 0.88 -0.78 9.01
C HIS A 97 -0.14 -1.08 7.91
N ALA A 98 0.11 -2.12 7.13
CA ALA A 98 -0.81 -2.61 6.12
C ALA A 98 -1.58 -3.84 6.60
N VAL A 99 -2.89 -3.83 6.38
CA VAL A 99 -3.74 -5.02 6.37
C VAL A 99 -4.17 -5.28 4.94
N ILE A 100 -3.81 -6.44 4.40
CA ILE A 100 -4.10 -6.85 3.03
C ILE A 100 -5.04 -8.04 3.09
N HIS A 101 -6.23 -7.92 2.51
CA HIS A 101 -7.11 -9.07 2.40
C HIS A 101 -6.54 -10.09 1.41
N GLU A 102 -6.63 -11.37 1.76
CA GLU A 102 -6.06 -12.48 1.00
C GLU A 102 -6.49 -12.48 -0.47
N ALA A 103 -7.73 -12.05 -0.76
CA ALA A 103 -8.25 -11.90 -2.12
C ALA A 103 -7.30 -11.14 -3.07
N ALA A 104 -6.55 -10.15 -2.58
CA ALA A 104 -5.58 -9.40 -3.38
C ALA A 104 -4.52 -10.30 -4.04
N PHE A 105 -4.15 -11.40 -3.38
CA PHE A 105 -3.14 -12.33 -3.90
C PHE A 105 -3.71 -13.37 -4.88
N HIS A 106 -5.04 -13.52 -4.90
CA HIS A 106 -5.76 -14.40 -5.81
C HIS A 106 -6.23 -13.68 -7.09
N MET A 107 -6.27 -12.35 -7.07
CA MET A 107 -6.66 -11.56 -8.24
C MET A 107 -5.68 -11.73 -9.39
N LYS A 108 -6.20 -12.02 -10.59
CA LYS A 108 -5.42 -12.16 -11.83
C LYS A 108 -5.18 -10.82 -12.52
N PHE A 109 -4.97 -9.75 -11.74
CA PHE A 109 -4.66 -8.43 -12.27
C PHE A 109 -3.24 -8.39 -12.85
N VAL A 110 -2.31 -9.12 -12.26
CA VAL A 110 -0.94 -9.28 -12.76
C VAL A 110 -0.67 -10.74 -13.15
N SER A 111 0.44 -11.00 -13.84
CA SER A 111 0.85 -12.39 -14.13
C SER A 111 1.22 -13.12 -12.84
N ARG A 112 1.26 -14.45 -12.91
CA ARG A 112 1.67 -15.28 -11.76
C ARG A 112 3.09 -14.97 -11.31
N GLU A 113 3.99 -14.76 -12.26
CA GLU A 113 5.40 -14.44 -12.03
C GLU A 113 5.53 -13.08 -11.33
N VAL A 114 4.76 -12.09 -11.76
CA VAL A 114 4.73 -10.76 -11.13
C VAL A 114 4.16 -10.85 -9.70
N MET A 115 3.09 -11.62 -9.49
CA MET A 115 2.53 -11.82 -8.14
C MET A 115 3.49 -12.58 -7.23
N GLN A 116 4.24 -13.56 -7.75
CA GLN A 116 5.25 -14.27 -6.98
C GLN A 116 6.34 -13.30 -6.50
N GLY A 117 6.90 -12.48 -7.40
CA GLY A 117 7.89 -11.47 -7.05
C GLY A 117 7.33 -10.43 -6.07
N GLN A 118 6.05 -10.08 -6.20
CA GLN A 118 5.35 -9.20 -5.27
C GLN A 118 5.25 -9.80 -3.86
N LEU A 119 4.88 -11.07 -3.73
CA LEU A 119 4.81 -11.75 -2.44
C LEU A 119 6.19 -11.90 -1.78
N GLU A 120 7.22 -12.24 -2.56
CA GLU A 120 8.61 -12.29 -2.09
C GLU A 120 9.08 -10.91 -1.59
N TYR A 121 8.67 -9.83 -2.27
CA TYR A 121 8.97 -8.47 -1.84
C TYR A 121 8.27 -8.07 -0.53
N LEU A 122 7.03 -8.49 -0.29
CA LEU A 122 6.35 -8.27 1.00
C LEU A 122 7.14 -8.91 2.16
N VAL A 123 7.71 -10.11 1.96
CA VAL A 123 8.57 -10.76 2.96
C VAL A 123 9.85 -9.96 3.21
N GLN A 124 10.42 -9.32 2.20
CA GLN A 124 11.58 -8.43 2.37
C GLN A 124 11.22 -7.17 3.14
N LEU A 125 10.09 -6.53 2.81
CA LEU A 125 9.62 -5.31 3.48
C LEU A 125 9.29 -5.52 4.96
N ALA A 126 8.80 -6.70 5.32
CA ALA A 126 8.53 -7.05 6.70
C ALA A 126 9.79 -7.18 7.60
N GLN A 127 11.00 -7.09 7.04
CA GLN A 127 12.24 -7.06 7.82
C GLN A 127 12.51 -5.65 8.41
N PHE A 128 11.85 -4.61 7.91
CA PHE A 128 12.02 -3.25 8.39
C PHE A 128 11.16 -3.02 9.64
N ALA A 129 11.76 -2.54 10.72
CA ALA A 129 11.09 -2.37 12.02
C ALA A 129 9.92 -1.38 11.99
N ASN A 130 9.89 -0.45 11.04
CA ASN A 130 8.81 0.52 10.88
C ASN A 130 7.65 0.00 10.00
N ILE A 131 7.78 -1.17 9.37
CA ILE A 131 6.79 -1.73 8.45
C ILE A 131 6.16 -2.98 9.07
N THR A 132 4.84 -2.94 9.27
CA THR A 132 4.03 -4.08 9.71
C THR A 132 3.07 -4.47 8.59
N ILE A 133 3.08 -5.75 8.19
CA ILE A 133 2.19 -6.28 7.15
C ILE A 133 1.39 -7.43 7.75
N GLN A 134 0.07 -7.36 7.66
CA GLN A 134 -0.84 -8.45 8.06
C GLN A 134 -1.72 -8.87 6.89
N VAL A 135 -2.07 -10.15 6.87
CA VAL A 135 -3.04 -10.69 5.93
C VAL A 135 -4.36 -10.96 6.65
N LEU A 136 -5.44 -10.43 6.10
CA LEU A 136 -6.81 -10.76 6.51
C LEU A 136 -7.29 -11.96 5.66
N PRO A 137 -7.39 -13.18 6.22
CA PRO A 137 -7.74 -14.37 5.45
C PRO A 137 -9.25 -14.45 5.19
N PHE A 138 -9.65 -15.24 4.20
CA PHE A 138 -11.09 -15.52 3.95
C PHE A 138 -11.80 -16.17 5.15
N SER A 139 -11.05 -16.89 5.99
CA SER A 139 -11.55 -17.54 7.19
C SER A 139 -11.74 -16.60 8.38
N ALA A 140 -11.38 -15.32 8.26
CA ALA A 140 -11.57 -14.37 9.34
C ALA A 140 -13.06 -14.09 9.59
N ASP A 141 -13.46 -14.08 10.87
CA ASP A 141 -14.78 -13.62 11.29
C ASP A 141 -14.87 -12.09 11.17
N ALA A 142 -14.95 -11.59 9.94
CA ALA A 142 -15.08 -10.18 9.65
C ALA A 142 -16.46 -9.67 10.10
N HIS A 143 -16.45 -8.63 10.95
CA HIS A 143 -17.68 -8.03 11.48
C HIS A 143 -18.50 -7.37 10.34
N PRO A 144 -19.84 -7.34 10.40
CA PRO A 144 -20.69 -6.62 9.42
C PRO A 144 -20.40 -5.11 9.27
N ALA A 145 -19.58 -4.57 10.18
CA ALA A 145 -19.15 -3.16 10.17
C ALA A 145 -17.78 -2.97 9.51
N THR A 146 -17.21 -4.02 8.92
CA THR A 146 -15.97 -3.91 8.16
C THR A 146 -16.18 -2.92 7.01
N PRO A 147 -15.34 -1.89 6.88
CA PRO A 147 -15.45 -0.94 5.77
C PRO A 147 -15.43 -1.65 4.42
N GLY A 148 -16.46 -1.41 3.60
CA GLY A 148 -16.56 -2.01 2.26
C GLY A 148 -15.56 -1.43 1.26
N ALA A 149 -15.04 -0.23 1.51
CA ALA A 149 -14.06 0.43 0.67
C ALA A 149 -12.64 0.31 1.27
N PRO A 150 -11.59 0.15 0.45
CA PRO A 150 -10.20 0.32 0.88
C PRO A 150 -9.98 1.75 1.40
N PHE A 151 -9.08 1.90 2.37
CA PHE A 151 -8.78 3.20 2.95
C PHE A 151 -7.36 3.26 3.51
N SER A 152 -6.89 4.48 3.72
CA SER A 152 -5.68 4.78 4.48
C SER A 152 -5.95 5.85 5.53
N VAL A 153 -5.43 5.67 6.73
CA VAL A 153 -5.37 6.70 7.76
C VAL A 153 -3.93 7.21 7.81
N LEU A 154 -3.74 8.49 7.48
CA LEU A 154 -2.46 9.18 7.45
C LEU A 154 -2.42 10.13 8.64
N ASP A 155 -1.71 9.73 9.70
CA ASP A 155 -1.50 10.55 10.88
C ASP A 155 -0.36 11.53 10.61
N ALA A 156 -0.60 12.81 10.86
CA ALA A 156 0.41 13.85 10.71
C ALA A 156 1.04 14.19 12.07
N GLY A 157 2.23 14.80 12.05
CA GLY A 157 2.86 15.33 13.28
C GLY A 157 2.01 16.41 13.98
N VAL A 158 1.10 17.04 13.24
CA VAL A 158 0.06 17.94 13.76
C VAL A 158 -1.28 17.23 13.60
N PRO A 159 -1.98 16.84 14.70
CA PRO A 159 -3.19 16.02 14.63
C PRO A 159 -4.27 16.56 13.70
N GLU A 160 -4.44 17.88 13.62
CA GLU A 160 -5.42 18.58 12.77
C GLU A 160 -5.15 18.42 11.27
N LEU A 161 -3.95 17.98 10.88
CA LEU A 161 -3.59 17.69 9.49
C LEU A 161 -3.71 16.21 9.13
N SER A 162 -4.08 15.36 10.10
CA SER A 162 -4.29 13.94 9.84
C SER A 162 -5.48 13.78 8.89
N THR A 163 -5.39 12.81 7.99
CA THR A 163 -6.37 12.65 6.91
C THR A 163 -6.68 11.17 6.70
N VAL A 164 -7.95 10.84 6.50
CA VAL A 164 -8.37 9.56 5.95
C VAL A 164 -8.53 9.70 4.44
N TYR A 165 -7.85 8.84 3.70
CA TYR A 165 -8.05 8.65 2.27
C TYR A 165 -8.92 7.41 2.05
N VAL A 166 -10.11 7.56 1.47
CA VAL A 166 -10.97 6.44 1.08
C VAL A 166 -10.90 6.27 -0.44
N GLU A 167 -10.48 5.07 -0.87
CA GLU A 167 -10.34 4.75 -2.29
C GLU A 167 -11.70 4.54 -2.92
N HIS A 168 -11.95 5.27 -4.01
CA HIS A 168 -13.12 5.05 -4.83
C HIS A 168 -12.77 5.27 -6.33
N PRO A 169 -13.37 4.50 -7.26
CA PRO A 169 -12.88 4.43 -8.64
C PRO A 169 -12.95 5.76 -9.40
N VAL A 170 -13.99 6.56 -9.16
CA VAL A 170 -14.26 7.80 -9.91
C VAL A 170 -13.71 9.02 -9.20
N ASP A 171 -14.10 9.19 -7.95
CA ASP A 171 -13.60 10.23 -7.06
C ASP A 171 -12.95 9.61 -5.83
N SER A 172 -11.99 10.28 -5.20
CA SER A 172 -11.40 9.84 -3.94
C SER A 172 -11.78 10.79 -2.82
N VAL A 173 -12.04 10.25 -1.64
CA VAL A 173 -12.52 11.06 -0.51
C VAL A 173 -11.39 11.27 0.49
N PHE A 174 -11.10 12.53 0.78
CA PHE A 174 -10.15 12.95 1.83
C PHE A 174 -10.94 13.53 3.01
N LEU A 175 -10.84 12.91 4.18
CA LEU A 175 -11.57 13.29 5.39
C LEU A 175 -10.59 13.75 6.45
N GLY A 176 -10.61 15.04 6.79
CA GLY A 176 -9.82 15.64 7.86
C GLY A 176 -10.57 15.80 9.20
N ASP A 177 -11.88 15.55 9.23
CA ASP A 177 -12.64 15.73 10.46
C ASP A 177 -12.29 14.63 11.47
N ARG A 178 -11.95 15.05 12.69
CA ARG A 178 -11.55 14.18 13.79
C ARG A 178 -12.46 12.97 14.04
N PRO A 179 -13.82 13.09 14.01
CA PRO A 179 -14.69 11.92 14.19
C PRO A 179 -14.48 10.84 13.13
N TYR A 180 -14.20 11.20 11.87
CA TYR A 180 -13.92 10.22 10.82
C TYR A 180 -12.55 9.57 11.02
N ILE A 181 -11.54 10.35 11.39
CA ILE A 181 -10.20 9.82 11.69
C ILE A 181 -10.27 8.79 12.82
N GLU A 182 -10.98 9.11 13.92
CA GLU A 182 -11.17 8.20 15.06
C GLU A 182 -11.96 6.94 14.67
N GLN A 183 -12.99 7.09 13.83
CA GLN A 183 -13.76 5.96 13.31
C GLN A 183 -12.89 5.01 12.48
N PHE A 184 -12.21 5.51 11.46
CA PHE A 184 -11.38 4.68 10.58
C PHE A 184 -10.17 4.09 11.31
N ALA A 185 -9.61 4.80 12.29
CA ALA A 185 -8.58 4.25 13.18
C ALA A 185 -9.10 3.05 14.00
N THR A 186 -10.34 3.14 14.50
CA THR A 186 -11.01 2.05 15.23
C THR A 186 -11.27 0.87 14.30
N ASP A 187 -11.77 1.11 13.10
CA ASP A 187 -12.07 0.07 12.12
C ASP A 187 -10.79 -0.64 11.64
N PHE A 188 -9.71 0.11 11.42
CA PHE A 188 -8.39 -0.47 11.15
C PHE A 188 -7.89 -1.35 12.30
N SER A 189 -8.05 -0.91 13.55
CA SER A 189 -7.64 -1.70 14.72
C SER A 189 -8.41 -3.02 14.82
N ARG A 190 -9.70 -3.01 14.50
CA ARG A 190 -10.53 -4.24 14.43
C ARG A 190 -10.04 -5.16 13.32
N LEU A 191 -9.81 -4.63 12.12
CA LEU A 191 -9.27 -5.37 10.98
C LEU A 191 -7.93 -6.05 11.32
N SER A 192 -7.02 -5.31 11.93
CA SER A 192 -5.72 -5.83 12.39
C SER A 192 -5.87 -6.95 13.43
N THR A 193 -6.85 -6.84 14.33
CA THR A 193 -7.10 -7.83 15.39
C THR A 193 -7.59 -9.18 14.84
N VAL A 194 -8.44 -9.15 13.80
CA VAL A 194 -8.97 -10.38 13.17
C VAL A 194 -8.11 -10.89 12.02
N SER A 195 -7.04 -10.15 11.67
CA SER A 195 -6.05 -10.60 10.70
C SER A 195 -5.10 -11.63 11.33
N LEU A 196 -4.40 -12.38 10.49
CA LEU A 196 -3.32 -13.24 10.94
C LEU A 196 -2.21 -12.41 11.62
N ALA A 197 -1.40 -13.07 12.45
CA ALA A 197 -0.22 -12.44 13.05
C ALA A 197 0.64 -11.77 11.96
N PRO A 198 1.30 -10.62 12.25
CA PRO A 198 2.15 -9.93 11.29
C PRO A 198 3.10 -10.86 10.56
N LEU A 199 3.38 -10.53 9.30
CA LEU A 199 4.38 -11.20 8.51
C LEU A 199 5.72 -11.01 9.21
N ASP A 200 6.25 -12.10 9.76
CA ASP A 200 7.55 -12.12 10.42
C ASP A 200 8.44 -13.09 9.62
N PRO A 201 9.43 -12.58 8.86
CA PRO A 201 10.35 -13.43 8.09
C PRO A 201 11.17 -14.42 8.94
N SER A 202 11.28 -14.18 10.26
CA SER A 202 11.93 -15.08 11.22
C SER A 202 10.97 -16.08 11.88
N GLY A 203 9.67 -15.96 11.60
CA GLY A 203 8.61 -16.82 12.14
C GLY A 203 8.66 -18.26 11.66
N LEU A 204 7.91 -19.13 12.36
CA LEU A 204 7.78 -20.54 12.01
C LEU A 204 7.01 -20.71 10.68
N LEU A 205 7.43 -21.70 9.88
CA LEU A 205 6.73 -22.06 8.65
C LEU A 205 5.29 -22.49 8.95
N GLY A 206 4.34 -21.91 8.21
CA GLY A 206 2.92 -22.31 8.28
C GLY A 206 2.07 -21.58 9.32
N GLU A 207 2.62 -20.59 10.04
CA GLU A 207 1.86 -19.77 10.99
C GLU A 207 1.71 -18.32 10.51
N GLY A 208 0.62 -17.66 10.95
CA GLY A 208 0.38 -16.23 10.71
C GLY A 208 0.34 -15.84 9.23
N SER A 209 0.61 -14.56 8.97
CA SER A 209 0.62 -14.02 7.61
C SER A 209 1.74 -14.64 6.75
N LEU A 210 2.88 -14.98 7.36
CA LEU A 210 4.00 -15.63 6.66
C LEU A 210 3.59 -17.01 6.12
N GLY A 211 2.92 -17.83 6.93
CA GLY A 211 2.47 -19.17 6.53
C GLY A 211 1.54 -19.13 5.32
N LEU A 212 0.59 -18.18 5.29
CA LEU A 212 -0.29 -17.97 4.16
C LEU A 212 0.50 -17.55 2.90
N VAL A 213 1.38 -16.56 3.01
CA VAL A 213 2.22 -16.10 1.88
C VAL A 213 3.08 -17.24 1.34
N GLN A 214 3.69 -18.04 2.20
CA GLN A 214 4.50 -19.20 1.81
C GLN A 214 3.66 -20.28 1.11
N HIS A 215 2.45 -20.54 1.60
CA HIS A 215 1.52 -21.47 0.97
C HIS A 215 1.17 -21.02 -0.46
N LEU A 216 0.85 -19.73 -0.65
CA LEU A 216 0.58 -19.17 -1.97
C LEU A 216 1.80 -19.27 -2.90
N LEU A 217 3.00 -18.91 -2.42
CA LEU A 217 4.24 -19.05 -3.18
C LEU A 217 4.51 -20.50 -3.61
N TYR A 218 4.25 -21.46 -2.74
CA TYR A 218 4.38 -22.89 -3.05
C TYR A 218 3.42 -23.32 -4.16
N LEU A 219 2.13 -22.95 -4.05
CA LEU A 219 1.14 -23.24 -5.10
C LEU A 219 1.47 -22.57 -6.43
N MET A 220 2.04 -21.35 -6.38
CA MET A 220 2.49 -20.63 -7.57
C MET A 220 3.58 -21.41 -8.30
N LYS A 221 4.59 -21.90 -7.57
CA LYS A 221 5.74 -22.67 -8.11
C LYS A 221 5.33 -24.01 -8.73
N GLU A 222 4.30 -24.66 -8.20
CA GLU A 222 3.82 -25.94 -8.72
C GLU A 222 2.80 -25.80 -9.86
N GLY A 223 2.50 -24.58 -10.32
CA GLY A 223 1.51 -24.35 -11.37
C GLY A 223 0.07 -24.63 -10.94
N ARG A 224 -0.18 -24.83 -9.64
CA ARG A 224 -1.53 -25.04 -9.09
C ARG A 224 -2.24 -23.70 -8.93
N ASN A 225 -3.55 -23.66 -9.13
CA ASN A 225 -4.35 -22.50 -8.70
C ASN A 225 -4.62 -22.66 -7.20
N ALA A 226 -4.35 -21.61 -6.42
CA ALA A 226 -4.90 -21.53 -5.09
C ALA A 226 -6.43 -21.41 -5.23
N ALA A 227 -7.14 -22.38 -4.67
CA ALA A 227 -8.57 -22.22 -4.48
C ALA A 227 -8.77 -21.27 -3.29
N PRO A 228 -9.69 -20.30 -3.38
CA PRO A 228 -10.05 -19.45 -2.23
C PRO A 228 -10.71 -20.25 -1.12
#